data_AF-A0A382Z3Y7-F1
#
_entry.id   AF-A0A382Z3Y7-F1
#
_cell.length_a   1.000
_cell.length_b   1.000
_cell.length_c   1.000
_cell.angle_alpha   90.00
_cell.angle_beta   90.00
_cell.angle_gamma   90.00
#
_symmetry.space_group_name_H-M   'P 1'
#
loop_
_entity.id
_entity.type
_entity.pdbx_description
1 polymer ?
#
loop_
_entity_poly.entity_id
_entity_poly.type
_entity_poly.pdbx_seq_one_letter_code
_entity_poly.pdbx_strand_id
1 'polypeptide(L)'
;AELDEGAQFCGICGTSLPSGETSSETEQPIVGFGEAISRGYKNYLKFSGRATRAEFWWFQLFYYVVILGGILLGGVIHDSVMFLILVFAVLSIIPDLSLSVRRLHDCGNSGWLILVGLVPLVGGLIMLVLYCRQG
;
A
#
# COMPACT_ATOMS: atom_id res chain seq x y z
N ALA A 1 -0.05 -53.07 11.67
CA ALA A 1 -0.94 -51.89 11.68
C ALA A 1 -0.13 -50.78 12.29
N GLU A 2 0.47 -49.95 11.44
CA GLU A 2 1.31 -48.83 11.84
C GLU A 2 0.40 -47.78 12.50
N LEU A 3 0.77 -47.35 13.71
CA LEU A 3 0.04 -46.33 14.46
C LEU A 3 0.60 -44.97 14.07
N ASP A 4 -0.16 -44.17 13.32
CA ASP A 4 0.18 -42.77 13.06
C ASP A 4 0.11 -41.96 14.37
N GLU A 5 1.25 -41.76 15.02
CA GLU A 5 1.42 -41.08 16.33
C GLU A 5 1.07 -39.56 16.33
N GLY A 6 0.52 -39.02 15.23
CA GLY A 6 0.27 -37.59 15.06
C GLY A 6 -1.18 -37.18 14.80
N ALA A 7 -2.15 -38.10 14.91
CA ALA A 7 -3.55 -37.79 14.62
C ALA A 7 -4.17 -36.85 15.67
N GLN A 8 -4.53 -35.62 15.27
CA GLN A 8 -5.29 -34.69 16.09
C GLN A 8 -6.80 -34.95 15.91
N PHE A 9 -7.56 -34.94 17.01
CA PHE A 9 -9.00 -35.20 17.00
C PHE A 9 -9.78 -34.02 17.59
N CYS A 10 -10.97 -33.76 17.07
CA CYS A 10 -11.86 -32.73 17.61
C CYS A 10 -12.42 -33.14 18.99
N GLY A 11 -12.25 -32.31 20.02
CA GLY A 11 -12.69 -32.61 21.39
C GLY A 11 -14.19 -32.62 21.64
N ILE A 12 -15.02 -32.20 20.67
CA ILE A 12 -16.48 -32.14 20.80
C ILE A 12 -17.17 -33.28 20.02
N CYS A 13 -16.73 -33.55 18.79
CA CYS A 13 -17.37 -34.54 17.91
C CYS A 13 -16.51 -35.77 17.59
N GLY A 14 -15.23 -35.80 18.03
CA GLY A 14 -14.35 -36.96 17.90
C GLY A 14 -13.87 -37.27 16.48
N THR A 15 -14.18 -36.44 15.49
CA THR A 15 -13.70 -36.63 14.11
C THR A 15 -12.20 -36.30 14.01
N SER A 16 -11.48 -37.00 13.14
CA SER A 16 -10.08 -36.70 12.84
C SER A 16 -9.97 -35.31 12.19
N LEU A 17 -9.05 -34.50 12.70
CA LEU A 17 -8.67 -33.22 12.09
C LEU A 17 -7.57 -33.50 11.06
N PRO A 18 -7.62 -32.88 9.87
CA PRO A 18 -6.52 -32.97 8.92
C PRO A 18 -5.24 -32.45 9.58
N SER A 19 -4.28 -33.34 9.79
CA SER A 19 -2.94 -33.01 10.27
C SER A 19 -2.18 -32.29 9.17
N GLY A 20 -2.11 -30.95 9.24
CA GLY A 20 -1.21 -30.17 8.39
C GLY A 20 -1.87 -29.18 7.44
N GLU A 21 -2.98 -28.55 7.80
CA GLU A 21 -3.22 -27.20 7.31
C GLU A 21 -2.44 -26.23 8.20
N THR A 22 -1.15 -26.07 7.88
CA THR A 22 -0.44 -24.83 8.17
C THR A 22 -1.39 -23.73 7.76
N SER A 23 -1.82 -22.93 8.74
CA SER A 23 -2.59 -21.72 8.54
C SER A 23 -2.19 -21.10 7.21
N SER A 24 -3.17 -20.92 6.32
CA SER A 24 -3.10 -19.91 5.28
C SER A 24 -2.96 -18.56 5.97
N GLU A 25 -1.80 -18.33 6.59
CA GLU A 25 -1.28 -17.01 6.83
C GLU A 25 -1.25 -16.42 5.45
N THR A 26 -2.13 -15.46 5.22
CA THR A 26 -2.09 -14.62 4.05
C THR A 26 -0.86 -13.73 4.22
N GLU A 27 0.33 -14.34 4.15
CA GLU A 27 1.61 -13.66 4.16
C GLU A 27 1.60 -12.82 2.90
N GLN A 28 1.30 -11.53 3.06
CA GLN A 28 1.15 -10.65 1.93
C GLN A 28 2.48 -10.66 1.18
N PRO A 29 2.52 -11.08 -0.10
CA PRO A 29 3.77 -11.31 -0.80
C PRO A 29 4.58 -10.02 -0.79
N ILE A 30 5.87 -10.13 -0.49
CA ILE A 30 6.80 -8.99 -0.45
C ILE A 30 6.70 -8.27 -1.79
N VAL A 31 6.25 -7.02 -1.75
CA VAL A 31 5.98 -6.25 -2.97
C VAL A 31 7.26 -5.56 -3.42
N GLY A 32 7.75 -5.92 -4.60
CA GLY A 32 8.87 -5.25 -5.25
C GLY A 32 8.48 -3.90 -5.85
N PHE A 33 9.48 -3.08 -6.20
CA PHE A 33 9.29 -1.73 -6.75
C PHE A 33 8.36 -1.68 -7.97
N GLY A 34 8.64 -2.47 -9.02
CA GLY A 34 7.84 -2.45 -10.24
C GLY A 34 6.41 -2.97 -10.03
N GLU A 35 6.25 -3.95 -9.15
CA GLU A 35 4.94 -4.49 -8.78
C GLU A 35 4.11 -3.46 -8.02
N ALA A 36 4.71 -2.68 -7.12
CA ALA A 36 4.04 -1.60 -6.41
C ALA A 36 3.51 -0.52 -7.38
N ILE A 37 4.33 -0.12 -8.36
CA ILE A 37 3.91 0.83 -9.41
C ILE A 37 2.76 0.26 -10.23
N SER A 38 2.89 -0.99 -10.68
CA SER A 38 1.83 -1.65 -11.45
C SER A 38 0.53 -1.75 -10.66
N ARG A 39 0.59 -2.09 -9.37
CA ARG A 39 -0.60 -2.20 -8.51
C ARG A 39 -1.26 -0.85 -8.24
N GLY A 40 -0.46 0.19 -8.02
CA GLY A 40 -0.94 1.57 -7.84
C GLY A 40 -1.76 2.04 -9.04
N TYR A 41 -1.22 1.91 -10.25
CA TYR A 41 -1.93 2.31 -11.47
C TYR A 41 -3.01 1.34 -11.93
N LYS A 42 -2.98 0.05 -11.57
CA LYS A 42 -4.08 -0.89 -11.88
C LYS A 42 -5.29 -0.70 -10.97
N ASN A 43 -5.06 -0.37 -9.70
CA ASN A 43 -6.10 -0.24 -8.67
C ASN A 43 -6.37 1.22 -8.28
N TYR A 44 -6.04 2.18 -9.13
CA TYR A 44 -6.16 3.60 -8.82
C TYR A 44 -7.61 4.04 -8.53
N LEU A 45 -8.62 3.39 -9.12
CA LEU A 45 -10.05 3.66 -8.83
C LEU A 45 -10.61 2.80 -7.68
N LYS A 46 -9.81 1.89 -7.12
CA LYS A 46 -10.25 0.99 -6.05
C LYS A 46 -9.84 1.53 -4.70
N PHE A 47 -10.80 2.14 -4.00
CA PHE A 47 -10.62 2.72 -2.66
C PHE A 47 -10.84 1.71 -1.51
N SER A 48 -11.12 0.45 -1.84
CA SER A 48 -11.37 -0.63 -0.89
C SER A 48 -10.30 -1.72 -0.97
N GLY A 49 -10.08 -2.39 0.16
CA GLY A 49 -9.06 -3.42 0.32
C GLY A 49 -7.82 -2.89 1.04
N ARG A 50 -6.81 -3.75 1.12
CA ARG A 50 -5.58 -3.52 1.88
C ARG A 50 -4.44 -3.11 0.96
N ALA A 51 -3.61 -2.17 1.39
CA ALA A 51 -2.35 -1.79 0.76
C ALA A 51 -1.21 -2.11 1.74
N THR A 52 -0.30 -3.00 1.32
CA THR A 52 0.88 -3.30 2.13
C THR A 52 1.73 -2.04 2.33
N ARG A 53 2.55 -2.04 3.39
CA ARG A 53 3.53 -0.96 3.63
C ARG A 53 4.50 -0.81 2.47
N ALA A 54 4.99 -1.93 1.93
CA ALA A 54 5.90 -1.91 0.81
C ALA A 54 5.25 -1.31 -0.45
N GLU A 55 4.00 -1.67 -0.77
CA GLU A 55 3.26 -1.09 -1.91
C GLU A 55 3.14 0.43 -1.78
N PHE A 56 2.74 0.92 -0.60
CA PHE A 56 2.60 2.35 -0.33
C PHE A 56 3.96 3.08 -0.45
N TRP A 57 4.98 2.61 0.25
CA TRP A 57 6.28 3.31 0.29
C TRP A 57 7.04 3.24 -1.03
N TRP A 58 6.97 2.14 -1.78
CA TRP A 58 7.58 2.07 -3.10
C TRP A 58 6.89 3.01 -4.10
N PHE A 59 5.56 3.08 -4.06
CA PHE A 59 4.82 4.03 -4.91
C PHE A 59 5.15 5.48 -4.54
N GLN A 60 5.19 5.79 -3.24
CA GLN A 60 5.51 7.12 -2.76
C GLN A 60 6.95 7.55 -3.14
N LEU A 61 7.91 6.63 -3.02
CA LEU A 61 9.29 6.84 -3.47
C LEU A 61 9.34 7.10 -4.97
N PHE A 62 8.68 6.26 -5.78
CA PHE A 62 8.58 6.44 -7.22
C PHE A 62 8.05 7.83 -7.58
N TYR A 63 6.92 8.22 -6.96
CA TYR A 63 6.31 9.53 -7.17
C TYR A 63 7.27 10.68 -6.86
N TYR A 64 7.90 10.67 -5.68
CA TYR A 64 8.83 11.74 -5.30
C TYR A 64 10.10 11.79 -6.16
N VAL A 65 10.63 10.63 -6.59
CA VAL A 65 11.78 10.57 -7.50
C VAL A 65 11.43 11.15 -8.87
N VAL A 66 10.25 10.83 -9.42
CA VAL A 66 9.80 11.37 -10.71
C VAL A 66 9.58 12.88 -10.62
N ILE A 67 8.92 13.36 -9.56
CA ILE A 67 8.69 14.80 -9.36
C ILE A 67 10.01 15.54 -9.18
N LEU A 68 10.90 15.07 -8.29
CA LEU A 68 12.19 15.72 -8.04
C LEU A 68 13.07 15.72 -9.29
N GLY A 69 13.22 14.57 -9.95
CA GLY A 69 14.00 14.47 -11.19
C GLY A 69 13.42 15.34 -12.30
N GLY A 70 12.09 15.41 -12.40
CA GLY A 70 11.38 16.27 -13.33
C GLY A 70 11.61 17.77 -13.10
N ILE A 71 11.57 18.22 -11.86
CA ILE A 71 11.84 19.63 -11.49
C ILE A 71 13.29 19.99 -11.79
N LEU A 72 14.24 19.12 -11.43
CA LEU A 72 15.66 19.35 -11.69
C LEU A 72 15.96 19.42 -13.19
N LEU A 73 15.34 18.53 -13.98
CA LEU A 73 15.50 18.52 -15.43
C LEU A 73 14.79 19.71 -16.09
N GLY A 74 13.58 20.05 -15.66
CA GLY A 74 12.78 21.15 -16.20
C GLY A 74 13.40 22.52 -15.94
N GLY A 75 14.15 22.68 -14.84
CA GLY A 75 14.93 23.89 -14.58
C GLY A 75 16.10 24.11 -15.55
N VAL A 76 16.51 23.07 -16.29
CA VAL A 76 17.65 23.09 -17.23
C VAL A 76 17.18 22.98 -18.69
N ILE A 77 16.12 22.22 -18.95
CA ILE A 77 15.68 21.79 -20.29
C ILE A 77 14.20 22.15 -20.52
N HIS A 78 13.92 23.44 -20.78
CA HIS A 78 12.68 23.95 -21.41
C HIS A 78 11.34 23.78 -20.65
N ASP A 79 10.40 24.71 -20.87
CA ASP A 79 9.06 24.73 -20.24
C ASP A 79 8.21 23.48 -20.52
N SER A 80 8.48 22.78 -21.63
CA SER A 80 7.74 21.57 -22.04
C SER A 80 7.88 20.42 -21.05
N VAL A 81 9.04 20.30 -20.39
CA VAL A 81 9.27 19.27 -19.36
C VAL A 81 8.42 19.58 -18.12
N MET A 82 8.35 20.85 -17.72
CA MET A 82 7.51 21.28 -16.59
C MET A 82 6.04 20.99 -16.85
N PHE A 83 5.56 21.20 -18.08
CA PHE A 83 4.18 20.84 -18.46
C PHE A 83 3.93 19.34 -18.35
N LEU A 84 4.84 18.49 -18.83
CA LEU A 84 4.70 17.03 -18.72
C LEU A 84 4.69 16.56 -17.26
N ILE A 85 5.53 17.15 -16.41
CA ILE A 85 5.56 16.86 -14.98
C ILE A 85 4.26 17.30 -14.30
N LEU A 86 3.70 18.46 -14.68
CA LEU A 86 2.40 18.89 -14.19
C LEU A 86 1.29 17.89 -14.55
N VAL A 87 1.25 17.43 -15.81
CA VAL A 87 0.28 16.42 -16.25
C VAL A 87 0.46 15.11 -15.48
N PHE A 88 1.69 14.64 -15.32
CA PHE A 88 2.00 13.45 -14.53
C PHE A 88 1.54 13.60 -13.07
N ALA A 89 1.79 14.76 -12.46
CA ALA A 89 1.39 15.05 -11.09
C ALA A 89 -0.14 14.96 -10.94
N VAL A 90 -0.88 15.59 -11.85
CA VAL A 90 -2.36 15.57 -11.85
C VAL A 90 -2.91 14.15 -12.02
N LEU A 91 -2.38 13.39 -12.98
CA LEU A 91 -2.82 11.99 -13.21
C LEU A 91 -2.50 11.09 -12.01
N SER A 92 -1.42 11.38 -11.28
CA SER A 92 -0.99 10.59 -10.13
C SER A 92 -1.74 10.93 -8.83
N ILE A 93 -2.56 11.98 -8.80
CA ILE A 93 -3.39 12.33 -7.63
C ILE A 93 -4.34 11.18 -7.28
N ILE A 94 -4.99 10.58 -8.28
CA ILE A 94 -5.98 9.53 -8.06
C ILE A 94 -5.36 8.25 -7.47
N PRO A 95 -4.29 7.66 -8.05
CA PRO A 95 -3.64 6.49 -7.46
C PRO A 95 -3.04 6.76 -6.07
N ASP A 96 -2.46 7.96 -5.85
CA ASP A 96 -1.94 8.35 -4.54
C ASP A 96 -3.04 8.42 -3.48
N LEU A 97 -4.17 9.05 -3.82
CA LEU A 97 -5.35 9.11 -2.96
C LEU A 97 -5.91 7.70 -2.65
N SER A 98 -6.01 6.84 -3.67
CA SER A 98 -6.46 5.45 -3.50
C SER A 98 -5.58 4.66 -2.55
N LEU A 99 -4.26 4.73 -2.71
CA LEU A 99 -3.30 4.04 -1.84
C LEU A 99 -3.35 4.59 -0.42
N SER A 100 -3.43 5.91 -0.27
CA SER A 100 -3.51 6.60 1.01
C SER A 100 -4.78 6.22 1.78
N VAL A 101 -5.94 6.17 1.12
CA VAL A 101 -7.21 5.74 1.73
C VAL A 101 -7.15 4.27 2.15
N ARG A 102 -6.67 3.38 1.27
CA ARG A 102 -6.50 1.94 1.60
C ARG A 102 -5.58 1.75 2.80
N ARG A 103 -4.46 2.46 2.84
CA ARG A 103 -3.49 2.38 3.94
C ARG A 103 -4.08 2.89 5.25
N LEU A 104 -4.89 3.93 5.20
CA LEU A 104 -5.53 4.51 6.38
C LEU A 104 -6.59 3.56 6.95
N HIS A 105 -7.38 2.93 6.08
CA HIS A 105 -8.31 1.86 6.46
C HIS A 105 -7.60 0.65 7.07
N ASP A 106 -6.43 0.27 6.54
CA ASP A 106 -5.65 -0.83 7.11
C ASP A 106 -5.17 -0.57 8.54
N CYS A 107 -4.87 0.69 8.87
CA CYS A 107 -4.52 1.08 10.23
C CYS A 107 -5.74 1.25 11.16
N GLY A 108 -6.94 0.85 10.73
CA GLY A 108 -8.19 0.99 11.49
C GLY A 108 -8.73 2.41 11.57
N ASN A 109 -8.20 3.33 10.76
CA ASN A 109 -8.60 4.73 10.74
C ASN A 109 -9.59 5.01 9.59
N SER A 110 -10.39 6.06 9.70
CA SER A 110 -11.31 6.44 8.62
C SER A 110 -10.55 7.10 7.46
N GLY A 111 -10.93 6.78 6.21
CA GLY A 111 -10.34 7.39 5.00
C GLY A 111 -10.46 8.91 4.94
N TRP A 112 -11.43 9.50 5.66
CA TRP A 112 -11.61 10.95 5.78
C TRP A 112 -10.46 11.68 6.46
N LEU A 113 -9.64 10.99 7.26
CA LEU A 113 -8.44 11.58 7.86
C LEU A 113 -7.44 12.05 6.79
N ILE A 114 -7.62 11.66 5.52
CA ILE A 114 -6.83 12.20 4.43
C ILE A 114 -6.89 13.73 4.32
N LEU A 115 -8.03 14.32 4.69
CA LEU A 115 -8.22 15.78 4.68
C LEU A 115 -7.34 16.49 5.71
N VAL A 116 -6.89 15.80 6.76
CA VAL A 116 -5.95 16.35 7.73
C VAL A 116 -4.63 16.68 7.05
N GLY A 117 -4.22 15.92 6.04
CA GLY A 117 -3.04 16.18 5.22
C GLY A 117 -3.08 17.52 4.46
N LEU A 118 -4.27 18.11 4.27
CA LEU A 118 -4.41 19.44 3.64
C LEU A 118 -3.94 20.57 4.57
N VAL A 119 -3.85 20.31 5.89
CA VAL A 119 -3.27 21.25 6.84
C VAL A 119 -1.75 21.22 6.69
N PRO A 120 -1.10 22.31 6.24
CA PRO A 120 0.34 22.32 6.03
C PRO A 120 1.10 22.08 7.35
N LEU A 121 2.27 21.45 7.24
CA LEU A 121 3.17 21.05 8.34
C LEU A 121 2.57 20.00 9.29
N VAL A 122 1.55 20.36 10.07
CA VAL A 122 0.97 19.48 11.10
C VAL A 122 0.26 18.30 10.47
N GLY A 123 -0.52 18.54 9.40
CA GLY A 123 -1.23 17.50 8.68
C GLY A 123 -0.30 16.48 8.04
N GLY A 124 0.76 16.95 7.40
CA GLY A 124 1.79 16.08 6.81
C GLY A 124 2.48 15.20 7.85
N LEU A 125 2.81 15.74 9.02
CA LEU A 125 3.42 14.97 10.11
C LEU A 125 2.48 13.88 10.64
N ILE A 126 1.20 14.21 10.86
CA ILE A 126 0.19 13.24 11.32
C ILE A 126 0.05 12.11 10.29
N MET A 127 -0.06 12.45 9.01
CA MET A 127 -0.21 11.48 7.92
C MET A 127 1.01 10.57 7.80
N LEU A 128 2.21 11.14 7.90
CA LEU A 128 3.45 10.38 7.91
C LEU A 128 3.47 9.34 9.05
N VAL A 129 3.11 9.76 10.27
CA VAL A 129 3.02 8.86 11.43
C VAL A 129 2.00 7.76 11.18
N LEU A 130 0.80 8.10 10.68
CA LEU A 130 -0.25 7.12 10.40
C LEU A 130 0.18 6.10 9.33
N TYR A 131 0.90 6.53 8.29
CA TYR A 131 1.41 5.62 7.26
C TYR A 131 2.54 4.71 7.75
N CYS A 132 3.34 5.17 8.70
CA CYS A 132 4.39 4.36 9.35
C CYS A 132 3.85 3.33 10.35
N ARG A 133 2.65 3.53 10.91
CA ARG A 133 2.10 2.65 11.96
C ARG A 133 1.87 1.22 11.49
N GLN A 134 2.06 0.26 12.41
CA GLN A 134 1.59 -1.11 12.19
C GLN A 134 0.06 -1.09 12.03
N GLY A 135 -0.42 -1.51 10.85
CA GLY A 135 -1.78 -1.97 10.60
C GLY A 135 -1.71 -3.42 10.14
#